data_AF-A0A333FQ96-F1
#
_entry.id   AF-A0A333FQ96-F1
#
_cell.length_a   1.000
_cell.length_b   1.000
_cell.length_c   1.000
_cell.angle_alpha   90.00
_cell.angle_beta   90.00
_cell.angle_gamma   90.00
#
_symmetry.space_group_name_H-M   'P 1'
#
loop_
_entity.id
_entity.type
_entity.pdbx_description
1 polymer ?
#
loop_
_entity_poly.entity_id
_entity_poly.type
_entity_poly.pdbx_seq_one_letter_code
_entity_poly.pdbx_strand_id
1 'polypeptide(L)' 'MAQLLATPLWQAMPFVRAGRFQRVPAVWFYGATLSAMHFARVLADAQGSPA' A
#
# COMPACT_ATOMS: atom_id res chain seq x y z
N MET A 1 -7.34 6.66 9.62
CA MET A 1 -6.03 5.95 9.60
C MET A 1 -5.33 6.00 10.95
N ALA A 2 -5.17 7.17 11.58
CA ALA A 2 -4.44 7.31 12.86
C ALA A 2 -4.92 6.33 13.95
N GLN A 3 -6.23 6.10 14.07
CA GLN A 3 -6.79 5.17 15.06
C GLN A 3 -6.29 3.73 14.90
N LEU A 4 -6.22 3.20 13.68
CA LEU A 4 -5.73 1.84 13.41
C LEU A 4 -4.22 1.73 13.73
N LEU A 5 -3.44 2.70 13.25
CA LEU A 5 -1.98 2.74 13.42
C LEU A 5 -1.56 2.85 14.90
N ALA A 6 -2.41 3.45 15.74
CA ALA A 6 -2.19 3.59 17.17
C ALA A 6 -2.52 2.33 17.98
N THR A 7 -3.18 1.33 17.40
CA THR A 7 -3.52 0.10 18.15
C THR A 7 -2.28 -0.74 18.44
N PRO A 8 -2.16 -1.34 19.63
CA PRO A 8 -1.06 -2.26 19.96
C PRO A 8 -1.00 -3.45 19.01
N LEU A 9 -2.17 -3.94 18.56
CA LEU A 9 -2.26 -5.04 17.60
C LEU A 9 -1.59 -4.68 16.26
N TRP A 10 -1.86 -3.48 15.73
CA TRP A 10 -1.20 -3.01 14.50
C TRP A 10 0.31 -2.86 14.67
N GLN A 11 0.74 -2.27 15.78
CA GLN A 11 2.16 -2.09 16.09
C GLN A 11 2.89 -3.43 16.28
N ALA A 12 2.18 -4.48 16.72
CA ALA A 12 2.73 -5.82 16.90
C ALA A 12 2.89 -6.62 15.59
N MET A 13 2.27 -6.19 14.47
CA MET A 13 2.32 -6.91 13.20
C MET A 13 3.77 -7.03 12.69
N PRO A 14 4.26 -8.24 12.34
CA PRO A 14 5.66 -8.45 11.95
C PRO A 14 6.12 -7.58 10.77
N PHE A 15 5.25 -7.40 9.76
CA PHE A 15 5.57 -6.58 8.59
C PHE A 15 5.63 -5.08 8.90
N VAL A 16 4.89 -4.59 9.91
CA VAL A 16 4.97 -3.20 10.37
C VAL A 16 6.31 -2.98 11.08
N ARG A 17 6.68 -3.88 11.99
CA ARG A 17 7.96 -3.83 12.71
C ARG A 17 9.18 -3.98 11.78
N ALA A 18 9.04 -4.75 10.71
CA ALA A 18 10.08 -4.92 9.69
C ALA A 18 10.15 -3.76 8.69
N GLY A 19 9.35 -2.69 8.83
CA GLY A 19 9.34 -1.55 7.91
C GLY A 19 8.81 -1.87 6.51
N ARG A 20 8.04 -2.96 6.36
CA ARG A 20 7.50 -3.46 5.08
C ARG A 20 6.05 -3.05 4.83
N PHE A 21 5.57 -2.04 5.53
CA PHE A 21 4.24 -1.46 5.34
C PHE A 21 4.36 -0.11 4.64
N GLN A 22 3.61 0.09 3.56
CA GLN A 22 3.53 1.35 2.84
C GLN A 22 2.07 1.72 2.61
N ARG A 23 1.77 3.03 2.70
CA ARG A 23 0.51 3.59 2.24
C ARG A 23 0.69 4.06 0.80
N VAL A 24 -0.22 3.66 -0.07
CA VAL A 24 -0.19 3.97 -1.49
C VAL A 24 -1.45 4.75 -1.90
N PRO A 25 -1.43 5.50 -3.03
CA PRO A 25 -2.63 6.13 -3.57
C PRO A 25 -3.77 5.14 -3.83
N ALA A 26 -5.00 5.66 -3.84
CA ALA A 26 -6.16 4.82 -4.13
C ALA A 26 -6.12 4.29 -5.56
N VAL A 27 -6.51 3.02 -5.72
CA VAL A 27 -6.73 2.38 -7.01
C VAL A 27 -8.08 1.68 -6.98
N TRP A 28 -8.84 1.80 -8.06
CA TRP A 28 -10.17 1.20 -8.15
C TRP A 28 -10.06 -0.32 -8.44
N PHE A 29 -10.26 -1.15 -7.41
CA PHE A 29 -10.05 -2.60 -7.48
C PHE A 29 -11.03 -3.34 -8.40
N TYR A 30 -12.25 -2.81 -8.56
CA TYR A 30 -13.30 -3.43 -9.39
C TYR A 30 -13.46 -2.71 -10.73
N GLY A 31 -12.33 -2.36 -11.33
CA GLY A 31 -12.29 -1.61 -12.58
C GLY A 31 -12.10 -2.51 -13.79
N ALA A 32 -11.45 -1.94 -14.79
CA ALA A 32 -11.00 -2.66 -15.96
C ALA A 32 -9.52 -2.33 -16.21
N THR A 33 -9.12 -2.26 -17.48
CA THR A 33 -7.72 -2.11 -17.90
C THR A 33 -7.05 -0.84 -17.40
N LEU A 34 -7.75 0.31 -17.38
CA LEU A 34 -7.18 1.57 -16.88
C LEU A 34 -6.84 1.50 -15.37
N SER A 35 -7.69 0.85 -14.58
CA SER A 35 -7.41 0.63 -13.16
C SER A 35 -6.20 -0.30 -12.97
N ALA A 36 -6.04 -1.32 -13.82
CA ALA A 36 -4.88 -2.19 -13.78
C ALA A 36 -3.58 -1.45 -14.16
N MET A 37 -3.62 -0.56 -15.15
CA MET A 37 -2.47 0.28 -15.50
C MET A 37 -2.10 1.24 -14.37
N HIS A 38 -3.11 1.87 -13.74
CA HIS A 38 -2.89 2.73 -12.59
C HIS A 38 -2.31 1.96 -11.40
N PHE A 39 -2.81 0.75 -11.14
CA PHE A 39 -2.23 -0.16 -10.14
C PHE A 39 -0.76 -0.47 -10.42
N ALA A 40 -0.42 -0.83 -11.67
CA ALA A 40 0.95 -1.17 -12.04
C ALA A 40 1.93 -0.03 -11.77
N ARG A 41 1.53 1.22 -12.06
CA ARG A 41 2.34 2.41 -11.77
C ARG A 41 2.50 2.65 -10.27
N VAL A 42 1.40 2.59 -9.52
CA VAL A 42 1.42 2.73 -8.05
C VAL A 42 2.29 1.64 -7.39
N LEU A 43 2.24 0.41 -7.92
CA LEU A 43 3.07 -0.69 -7.43
C LEU A 43 4.55 -0.46 -7.72
N ALA A 44 4.89 -0.04 -8.94
CA ALA A 44 6.27 0.26 -9.34
C ALA A 44 6.87 1.34 -8.42
N ASP A 45 6.15 2.44 -8.21
CA ASP A 45 6.54 3.53 -7.31
C ASP A 45 6.75 3.04 -5.87
N ALA A 46 5.87 2.17 -5.36
CA ALA A 46 5.97 1.63 -4.00
C ALA A 46 7.20 0.73 -3.81
N GLN A 47 7.61 -0.02 -4.84
CA GLN A 47 8.79 -0.88 -4.80
C GLN A 47 10.11 -0.12 -5.02
N GLY A 48 10.06 1.19 -5.28
CA GLY A 48 11.25 1.99 -5.59
C GLY A 48 11.81 1.79 -6.99
N SER A 49 11.03 1.17 -7.89
CA SER A 49 11.35 1.06 -9.31
C SER A 49 10.45 2.02 -10.08
N PRO A 50 10.92 3.25 -10.41
CA PRO A 50 10.11 4.16 -11.20
C PRO A 50 9.74 3.50 -12.54
N ALA A 51 8.45 3.54 -12.87
CA ALA A 51 7.89 2.97 -14.11
C ALA A 51 8.30 3.74 -15.36
#